data_AF-A0A7T8HKT4-F1
#
_entry.id   AF-A0A7T8HKT4-F1
#
_cell.length_a   1.000
_cell.length_b   1.000
_cell.length_c   1.000
_cell.angle_alpha   90.00
_cell.angle_beta   90.00
_cell.angle_gamma   90.00
#
_symmetry.space_group_name_H-M   'P 1'
#
loop_
_entity.id
_entity.type
_entity.pdbx_description
1 polymer ?
#
loop_
_entity_poly.entity_id
_entity_poly.type
_entity_poly.pdbx_seq_one_letter_code
_entity_poly.pdbx_strand_id
1 'polypeptide(L)'
;SPYMSKTHQYRKVMKPLLERKRRARINKCLDEIKDILVETLQSETGESITKLEKADVLEMTVKHLRSLKAKRDNPDRFFSGYTTCANHVSQYLSSAVPGVNVHFARDLMSHLGGQLTHPLSINTQRSAEMHSPPSSVSPTESAYFSSGSMTPPPEADAPAIKNEALWRPF
;
A
#
# COMPACT_ATOMS: atom_id res chain seq x y z
N SER A 1 20.61 23.43 41.94
CA SER A 1 20.48 23.10 40.52
C SER A 1 19.02 22.79 40.23
N PRO A 2 18.26 23.61 39.47
CA PRO A 2 16.85 23.33 39.29
C PRO A 2 16.72 22.20 38.27
N TYR A 3 16.38 21.01 38.76
CA TYR A 3 16.03 19.87 37.94
C TYR A 3 14.79 20.24 37.11
N MET A 4 14.93 20.27 35.79
CA MET A 4 13.80 20.43 34.88
C MET A 4 12.82 19.26 35.09
N SER A 5 11.54 19.57 35.32
CA SER A 5 10.51 18.54 35.44
C SER A 5 10.45 17.69 34.16
N LYS A 6 10.19 16.38 34.31
CA LYS A 6 10.05 15.43 33.20
C LYS A 6 9.08 15.93 32.12
N THR A 7 7.98 16.58 32.52
CA THR A 7 7.00 17.17 31.59
C THR A 7 7.58 18.35 30.80
N HIS A 8 8.37 19.20 31.45
CA HIS A 8 9.01 20.34 30.80
C HIS A 8 10.12 19.88 29.83
N GLN A 9 10.94 18.91 30.25
CA GLN A 9 11.94 18.26 29.41
C GLN A 9 11.31 17.61 28.16
N TYR A 10 10.17 16.93 28.33
CA TYR A 10 9.46 16.34 27.18
C TYR A 10 8.97 17.42 26.20
N ARG A 11 8.28 18.46 26.68
CA ARG A 11 7.70 19.50 25.81
C ARG A 11 8.74 20.34 25.09
N LYS A 12 9.85 20.68 25.75
CA LYS A 12 10.86 21.61 25.23
C LYS A 12 12.02 20.92 24.51
N VAL A 13 12.31 19.68 24.83
CA VAL A 13 13.46 18.96 24.26
C VAL A 13 13.01 17.75 23.47
N MET A 14 12.34 16.78 24.09
CA MET A 14 12.02 15.52 23.40
C MET A 14 11.03 15.69 22.25
N LYS A 15 9.94 16.43 22.45
CA LYS A 15 8.90 16.64 21.43
C LYS A 15 9.46 17.31 20.16
N PRO A 16 10.23 18.43 20.23
CA PRO A 16 10.88 18.99 19.05
C PRO A 16 11.88 18.03 18.37
N LEU A 17 12.65 17.26 19.15
CA LEU A 17 13.59 16.27 18.60
C LEU A 17 12.87 15.16 17.83
N LEU A 18 11.78 14.62 18.39
CA LEU A 18 10.98 13.58 17.75
C LEU A 18 10.34 14.08 16.45
N GLU A 19 9.83 15.31 16.44
CA GLU A 19 9.27 15.89 15.21
C GLU A 19 10.35 16.11 14.15
N ARG A 20 11.55 16.55 14.53
CA ARG A 20 12.67 16.66 13.58
C ARG A 20 13.02 15.30 12.98
N LYS A 21 13.09 14.24 13.80
CA LYS A 21 13.32 12.87 13.34
C LYS A 21 12.20 12.38 12.42
N ARG A 22 10.94 12.71 12.72
CA ARG A 22 9.78 12.39 11.86
C ARG A 22 9.91 13.07 10.50
N ARG A 23 10.19 14.38 10.47
CA ARG A 23 10.36 15.16 9.24
C ARG A 23 11.52 14.67 8.39
N ALA A 24 12.65 14.34 9.01
CA ALA A 24 13.80 13.77 8.31
C ALA A 24 13.43 12.45 7.62
N ARG A 25 12.70 11.57 8.31
CA ARG A 25 12.20 10.32 7.71
C ARG A 25 11.27 10.57 6.53
N ILE A 26 10.32 11.49 6.67
CA ILE A 26 9.37 11.82 5.59
C ILE A 26 10.11 12.34 4.35
N ASN A 27 11.06 13.26 4.54
CA ASN A 27 11.84 13.79 3.41
C ASN A 27 12.66 12.70 2.72
N LYS A 28 13.32 11.81 3.49
CA LYS A 28 14.05 10.67 2.91
C LYS A 28 13.16 9.80 2.03
N CYS A 29 11.95 9.47 2.50
CA CYS A 29 11.00 8.70 1.69
C CYS A 29 10.54 9.46 0.45
N LEU A 30 10.34 10.78 0.52
CA LEU A 30 9.97 11.58 -0.66
C LEU A 30 11.10 11.63 -1.70
N ASP A 31 12.35 11.73 -1.24
CA ASP A 31 13.52 11.70 -2.12
C ASP A 31 13.64 10.33 -2.81
N GLU A 32 13.47 9.23 -2.07
CA GLU A 32 13.45 7.86 -2.64
C GLU A 32 12.32 7.69 -3.68
N ILE A 33 11.11 8.19 -3.39
CA ILE A 33 9.97 8.15 -4.33
C ILE A 33 10.29 8.97 -5.58
N LYS A 34 10.90 10.15 -5.44
CA LYS A 34 11.29 10.99 -6.56
C LYS A 34 12.26 10.26 -7.47
N ASP A 35 13.31 9.64 -6.92
CA ASP A 35 14.32 8.93 -7.70
C ASP A 35 13.68 7.78 -8.52
N ILE A 36 12.82 6.97 -7.88
CA ILE A 36 12.08 5.88 -8.55
C ILE A 36 11.16 6.42 -9.65
N LEU A 37 10.44 7.53 -9.39
CA LEU A 37 9.56 8.15 -10.38
C LEU A 37 10.36 8.63 -11.59
N VAL A 38 11.49 9.30 -11.37
CA VAL A 38 12.32 9.83 -12.45
C VAL A 38 12.86 8.70 -13.32
N GLU A 39 13.37 7.62 -12.72
CA GLU A 39 13.84 6.43 -13.44
C GLU A 39 12.72 5.80 -14.27
N THR A 40 11.56 5.58 -13.66
CA THR A 40 10.43 4.93 -14.32
C THR A 40 9.86 5.78 -15.46
N LEU A 41 9.67 7.08 -15.24
CA LEU A 41 9.14 8.00 -16.26
C LEU A 41 10.12 8.22 -17.40
N GLN A 42 11.42 8.33 -17.12
CA GLN A 42 12.43 8.38 -18.18
C GLN A 42 12.38 7.12 -19.06
N SER A 43 12.17 5.94 -18.46
CA SER A 43 12.05 4.69 -19.23
C SER A 43 10.76 4.59 -20.05
N GLU A 44 9.63 5.12 -19.55
CA GLU A 44 8.33 5.03 -20.22
C GLU A 44 8.09 6.14 -21.26
N THR A 45 8.46 7.39 -20.97
CA THR A 45 8.19 8.56 -21.84
C THR A 45 9.44 9.20 -22.43
N GLY A 46 10.65 8.83 -22.00
CA GLY A 46 11.90 9.43 -22.50
C GLY A 46 12.16 10.85 -22.02
N GLU A 47 11.34 11.38 -21.09
CA GLU A 47 11.43 12.74 -20.58
C GLU A 47 12.30 12.80 -19.32
N SER A 48 13.38 13.59 -19.35
CA SER A 48 14.24 13.79 -18.18
C SER A 48 13.66 14.83 -17.23
N ILE A 49 12.88 14.39 -16.24
CA ILE A 49 12.25 15.28 -15.26
C ILE A 49 13.18 15.41 -14.03
N THR A 50 14.02 16.44 -13.98
CA THR A 50 14.98 16.62 -12.87
C THR A 50 14.43 17.46 -11.71
N LYS A 51 13.32 18.17 -11.93
CA LYS A 51 12.74 19.12 -10.99
C LYS A 51 11.29 18.77 -10.70
N LEU A 52 11.07 18.01 -9.63
CA LEU A 52 9.75 17.72 -9.07
C LEU A 52 9.62 18.41 -7.71
N GLU A 53 8.54 19.16 -7.51
CA GLU A 53 8.18 19.67 -6.20
C GLU A 53 7.54 18.57 -5.34
N LYS A 54 7.40 18.78 -4.03
CA LYS A 54 6.83 17.76 -3.13
C LYS A 54 5.38 17.39 -3.48
N ALA A 55 4.61 18.37 -3.97
CA ALA A 55 3.24 18.12 -4.43
C ALA A 55 3.25 17.26 -5.70
N ASP A 56 4.09 17.60 -6.68
CA ASP A 56 4.23 16.83 -7.92
C ASP A 56 4.66 15.39 -7.66
N VAL A 57 5.66 15.17 -6.79
CA VAL A 57 6.10 13.81 -6.42
C VAL A 57 4.92 12.98 -5.93
N LEU A 58 4.08 13.54 -5.06
CA LEU A 58 2.90 12.84 -4.53
C LEU A 58 1.83 12.62 -5.61
N GLU A 59 1.53 13.63 -6.41
CA GLU A 59 0.51 13.55 -7.47
C GLU A 59 0.91 12.54 -8.55
N MET A 60 2.15 12.62 -9.04
CA MET A 60 2.68 11.70 -10.04
C MET A 60 2.73 10.27 -9.51
N THR A 61 3.11 10.07 -8.24
CA THR A 61 3.05 8.74 -7.61
C THR A 61 1.64 8.19 -7.62
N VAL A 62 0.63 8.98 -7.25
CA VAL A 62 -0.78 8.52 -7.24
C VAL A 62 -1.24 8.19 -8.66
N LYS A 63 -0.93 9.02 -9.65
CA LYS A 63 -1.24 8.78 -11.06
C LYS A 63 -0.58 7.48 -11.55
N HIS A 64 0.69 7.27 -11.22
CA HIS A 64 1.43 6.08 -11.59
C HIS A 64 0.85 4.82 -10.93
N LEU A 65 0.54 4.85 -9.63
CA LEU A 65 -0.09 3.73 -8.93
C LEU A 65 -1.47 3.37 -9.50
N ARG A 66 -2.28 4.38 -9.88
CA ARG A 66 -3.57 4.15 -10.56
C ARG A 66 -3.37 3.52 -11.93
N SER A 67 -2.38 4.01 -12.70
CA SER A 67 -2.00 3.43 -13.99
C SER A 67 -1.53 1.98 -13.84
N LEU A 68 -0.68 1.67 -12.85
CA LEU A 68 -0.23 0.31 -12.55
C LEU A 68 -1.39 -0.60 -12.19
N LYS A 69 -2.33 -0.14 -11.35
CA LYS A 69 -3.52 -0.90 -11.00
C LYS A 69 -4.39 -1.20 -12.21
N ALA A 70 -4.68 -0.18 -13.01
CA ALA A 70 -5.40 -0.36 -14.26
C ALA A 70 -4.65 -1.35 -15.15
N LYS A 71 -3.33 -1.22 -15.29
CA LYS A 71 -2.54 -2.12 -16.11
C LYS A 71 -2.62 -3.57 -15.64
N ARG A 72 -2.52 -3.81 -14.33
CA ARG A 72 -2.55 -5.14 -13.73
C ARG A 72 -3.91 -5.83 -13.88
N ASP A 73 -4.99 -5.07 -13.76
CA ASP A 73 -6.36 -5.62 -13.78
C ASP A 73 -6.97 -5.59 -15.20
N ASN A 74 -6.16 -5.39 -16.26
CA ASN A 74 -6.62 -5.41 -17.66
C ASN A 74 -6.77 -6.86 -18.17
N PRO A 75 -8.00 -7.37 -18.37
CA PRO A 75 -8.22 -8.72 -18.87
C PRO A 75 -7.67 -8.90 -20.29
N ASP A 76 -7.67 -7.83 -21.10
CA ASP A 76 -7.15 -7.83 -22.48
C ASP A 76 -5.69 -8.27 -22.59
N ARG A 77 -4.86 -7.94 -21.59
CA ARG A 77 -3.46 -8.36 -21.53
C ARG A 77 -3.35 -9.87 -21.35
N PHE A 78 -4.17 -10.43 -20.46
CA PHE A 78 -4.22 -11.86 -20.23
C PHE A 78 -4.70 -12.59 -21.50
N PHE A 79 -5.78 -12.12 -22.10
CA PHE A 79 -6.33 -12.70 -23.33
C PHE A 79 -5.36 -12.65 -24.49
N SER A 80 -4.70 -11.52 -24.69
CA SER A 80 -3.68 -11.35 -25.73
C SER A 80 -2.53 -12.34 -25.52
N GLY A 81 -2.02 -12.46 -24.29
CA GLY A 81 -0.97 -13.43 -23.95
C GLY A 81 -1.42 -14.88 -24.16
N TYR A 82 -2.64 -15.21 -23.74
CA TYR A 82 -3.23 -16.54 -23.93
C TYR A 82 -3.39 -16.87 -25.41
N THR A 83 -3.93 -15.95 -26.21
CA THR A 83 -4.12 -16.11 -27.65
C THR A 83 -2.78 -16.31 -28.36
N THR A 84 -1.76 -15.54 -27.97
CA THR A 84 -0.40 -15.68 -28.49
C THR A 84 0.18 -17.07 -28.19
N CYS A 85 -0.01 -17.56 -26.97
CA CYS A 85 0.40 -18.91 -26.58
C CYS A 85 -0.34 -19.99 -27.40
N ALA A 86 -1.65 -19.89 -27.54
CA ALA A 86 -2.45 -20.81 -28.34
C ALA A 86 -1.99 -20.83 -29.81
N ASN A 87 -1.65 -19.67 -30.37
CA ASN A 87 -1.08 -19.57 -31.71
C ASN A 87 0.29 -20.26 -31.83
N HIS A 88 1.17 -20.12 -30.82
CA HIS A 88 2.45 -20.82 -30.80
C HIS A 88 2.26 -22.34 -30.73
N VAL A 89 1.29 -22.82 -29.94
CA VAL A 89 0.93 -24.25 -29.88
C VAL A 89 0.45 -24.74 -31.24
N SER A 90 -0.42 -23.97 -31.92
CA SER A 90 -0.89 -24.29 -33.27
C SER A 90 0.27 -24.41 -34.28
N GLN A 91 1.19 -23.46 -34.26
CA GLN A 91 2.37 -23.47 -35.14
C GLN A 91 3.30 -24.65 -34.83
N TYR A 92 3.54 -24.95 -33.56
CA TYR A 92 4.37 -26.07 -33.14
C TYR A 92 3.79 -27.42 -33.58
N LEU A 93 2.48 -27.62 -33.38
CA LEU A 93 1.79 -28.83 -33.83
C LEU A 93 1.82 -29.01 -35.35
N SER A 94 1.81 -27.90 -36.11
CA SER A 94 1.77 -27.93 -37.57
C SER A 94 3.15 -28.14 -38.20
N SER A 95 4.22 -27.63 -37.57
CA SER A 95 5.56 -27.57 -38.18
C SER A 95 6.63 -28.42 -37.50
N ALA A 96 6.54 -28.64 -36.18
CA ALA A 96 7.63 -29.23 -35.39
C ALA A 96 7.41 -30.71 -35.02
N VAL A 97 6.19 -31.23 -35.17
CA VAL A 97 5.87 -32.62 -34.79
C VAL A 97 5.47 -33.46 -36.01
N PRO A 98 6.41 -34.25 -36.56
CA PRO A 98 6.09 -35.20 -37.63
C PRO A 98 5.09 -36.24 -37.12
N GLY A 99 3.97 -36.43 -37.84
CA GLY A 99 2.97 -37.44 -37.51
C GLY A 99 1.97 -37.08 -36.42
N VAL A 100 1.83 -35.78 -36.07
CA VAL A 100 0.76 -35.34 -35.16
C VAL A 100 -0.61 -35.71 -35.72
N ASN A 101 -1.45 -36.30 -34.86
CA ASN A 101 -2.82 -36.66 -35.22
C ASN A 101 -3.66 -35.37 -35.38
N VAL A 102 -4.21 -35.17 -36.58
CA VAL A 102 -5.00 -33.98 -36.94
C VAL A 102 -6.24 -33.82 -36.05
N HIS A 103 -6.87 -34.91 -35.62
CA HIS A 103 -8.01 -34.85 -34.71
C HIS A 103 -7.59 -34.36 -33.32
N PHE A 104 -6.47 -34.86 -32.80
CA PHE A 104 -5.92 -34.38 -31.53
C PHE A 104 -5.55 -32.89 -31.58
N ALA A 105 -4.87 -32.46 -32.64
CA ALA A 105 -4.52 -31.04 -32.83
C ALA A 105 -5.77 -30.16 -32.89
N ARG A 106 -6.81 -30.59 -33.62
CA ARG A 106 -8.10 -29.90 -33.70
C ARG A 106 -8.79 -29.83 -32.33
N ASP A 107 -8.84 -30.94 -31.59
CA ASP A 107 -9.52 -31.01 -30.29
C ASP A 107 -8.81 -30.14 -29.25
N LEU A 108 -7.46 -30.13 -29.26
CA LEU A 108 -6.67 -29.25 -28.40
C LEU A 108 -6.90 -27.77 -28.74
N MET A 109 -6.82 -27.40 -30.02
CA MET A 109 -7.06 -26.01 -30.44
C MET A 109 -8.50 -25.56 -30.16
N SER A 110 -9.48 -26.45 -30.32
CA SER A 110 -10.88 -26.22 -29.95
C SER A 110 -11.02 -25.99 -28.44
N HIS A 111 -10.36 -26.79 -27.62
CA HIS A 111 -10.34 -26.60 -26.17
C HIS A 111 -9.71 -25.26 -25.76
N LEU A 112 -8.57 -24.90 -26.33
CA LEU A 112 -7.91 -23.61 -26.10
C LEU A 112 -8.80 -22.43 -26.54
N GLY A 113 -9.49 -22.56 -27.68
CA GLY A 113 -10.46 -21.58 -28.15
C GLY A 113 -11.67 -21.42 -27.21
N GLY A 114 -12.20 -22.52 -26.67
CA GLY A 114 -13.32 -22.49 -25.73
C GLY A 114 -12.98 -21.85 -24.37
N GLN A 115 -11.72 -21.95 -23.93
CA GLN A 115 -11.25 -21.29 -22.69
C GLN A 115 -11.17 -19.76 -22.84
N LEU A 116 -10.97 -19.24 -24.06
CA LEU A 116 -10.97 -17.80 -24.34
C LEU A 116 -12.36 -17.17 -24.20
N THR A 117 -13.44 -17.94 -24.42
CA THR A 117 -14.82 -17.46 -24.32
C THR A 117 -15.38 -17.43 -22.90
N HIS A 118 -14.71 -18.04 -21.91
CA HIS A 118 -15.14 -18.08 -20.51
C HIS A 118 -14.06 -17.55 -19.54
N PRO A 119 -13.81 -16.23 -19.49
CA PRO A 119 -12.74 -15.64 -18.69
C PRO A 119 -12.93 -15.60 -17.17
N LEU A 120 -14.13 -15.89 -16.65
CA LEU A 120 -14.45 -15.69 -15.23
C LEU A 120 -14.22 -16.92 -14.34
N SER A 121 -13.49 -17.94 -14.81
CA SER A 121 -13.11 -19.09 -14.00
C SER A 121 -11.63 -19.42 -14.08
N ILE A 122 -10.77 -18.39 -14.10
CA ILE A 122 -9.42 -18.58 -13.57
C ILE A 122 -9.55 -18.51 -12.06
N ASN A 123 -9.74 -19.69 -11.47
CA ASN A 123 -9.69 -19.95 -10.03
C ASN A 123 -8.34 -19.45 -9.48
N THR A 124 -8.26 -18.16 -9.16
CA THR A 124 -7.20 -17.60 -8.34
C THR A 124 -7.51 -17.99 -6.89
N GLN A 125 -7.36 -19.28 -6.58
CA GLN A 125 -7.14 -19.73 -5.21
C GLN A 125 -5.74 -19.26 -4.80
N ARG A 126 -5.61 -17.94 -4.61
CA ARG A 126 -4.52 -17.35 -3.86
C ARG A 126 -4.98 -17.41 -2.42
N SER A 127 -4.44 -18.40 -1.71
CA SER A 127 -4.50 -18.54 -0.26
C SER A 127 -4.25 -17.18 0.39
N ALA A 128 -5.32 -16.53 0.83
CA ALA A 128 -5.30 -15.37 1.70
C ALA A 128 -6.22 -15.68 2.89
N GLU A 129 -6.03 -16.84 3.52
CA GLU A 129 -6.34 -17.00 4.94
C GLU A 129 -5.28 -16.20 5.71
N MET A 130 -5.51 -14.89 5.75
CA MET A 130 -4.84 -14.00 6.68
C MET A 130 -5.29 -14.44 8.08
N HIS A 131 -4.41 -15.19 8.74
CA HIS A 131 -4.58 -15.61 10.12
C HIS A 131 -4.93 -14.39 10.96
N SER A 132 -6.10 -14.42 11.59
CA SER A 132 -6.50 -13.52 12.66
C SER A 132 -5.51 -13.68 13.83
N PRO A 133 -5.00 -12.59 14.42
CA PRO A 133 -4.21 -12.71 15.64
C PRO A 133 -5.15 -13.09 16.80
N PRO A 134 -4.81 -14.07 17.66
CA PRO A 134 -5.57 -14.29 18.88
C PRO A 134 -5.29 -13.14 19.85
N SER A 135 -6.37 -12.49 20.28
CA SER A 135 -6.42 -11.62 21.45
C SER A 135 -5.87 -12.37 22.66
N SER A 136 -4.78 -11.88 23.26
CA SER A 136 -4.21 -12.45 24.49
C SER A 136 -4.16 -11.39 25.58
N VAL A 137 -5.17 -11.50 26.45
CA VAL A 137 -5.20 -11.28 27.90
C VAL A 137 -4.24 -10.27 28.54
N SER A 138 -4.83 -9.23 29.13
CA SER A 138 -4.21 -8.42 30.18
C SER A 138 -3.99 -9.24 31.46
N PRO A 139 -2.83 -9.13 32.12
CA PRO A 139 -2.72 -9.50 33.53
C PRO A 139 -3.05 -8.29 34.40
N THR A 140 -4.13 -8.44 35.15
CA THR A 140 -4.48 -7.63 36.32
C THR A 140 -3.44 -7.89 37.41
N GLU A 141 -2.77 -6.86 37.93
CA GLU A 141 -2.06 -6.97 39.21
C GLU A 141 -2.49 -5.85 40.16
N SER A 142 -3.04 -6.34 41.27
CA SER A 142 -2.81 -5.90 42.64
C SER A 142 -3.52 -4.65 43.15
N ALA A 143 -4.52 -4.97 43.95
CA ALA A 143 -5.20 -4.15 44.92
C ALA A 143 -4.23 -3.33 45.80
N TYR A 144 -4.48 -2.03 45.84
CA TYR A 144 -4.24 -1.24 47.04
C TYR A 144 -5.59 -0.68 47.51
N PHE A 145 -6.20 -1.38 48.46
CA PHE A 145 -7.12 -0.75 49.38
C PHE A 145 -6.32 0.17 50.30
N SER A 146 -6.67 1.45 50.34
CA SER A 146 -6.67 2.17 51.61
C SER A 146 -7.64 3.34 51.54
N SER A 147 -8.61 3.27 52.46
CA SER A 147 -9.73 4.16 52.68
C SER A 147 -9.34 5.63 52.91
N GLY A 148 -10.23 6.54 52.49
CA GLY A 148 -10.18 7.95 52.86
C GLY A 148 -11.28 8.74 52.16
N SER A 149 -12.49 8.73 52.72
CA SER A 149 -13.57 9.65 52.34
C SER A 149 -13.20 11.08 52.68
N MET A 150 -13.51 12.05 51.80
CA MET A 150 -14.02 13.39 52.14
C MET A 150 -14.39 14.11 50.83
N THR A 151 -15.69 14.24 50.55
CA THR A 151 -16.31 15.42 49.91
C THR A 151 -16.63 16.46 51.01
N PRO A 152 -16.96 17.76 50.78
CA PRO A 152 -17.28 18.57 49.56
C PRO A 152 -16.49 19.95 49.56
N PRO A 153 -16.86 21.14 48.97
CA PRO A 153 -18.08 21.62 48.28
C PRO A 153 -17.84 22.43 46.95
N PRO A 154 -18.89 23.01 46.32
CA PRO A 154 -18.89 23.45 44.91
C PRO A 154 -18.57 24.94 44.74
N GLU A 155 -17.92 25.33 43.64
CA GLU A 155 -18.03 26.70 43.13
C GLU A 155 -17.68 26.81 41.64
N ALA A 156 -18.44 27.69 40.98
CA ALA A 156 -18.51 27.92 39.56
C ALA A 156 -17.28 28.67 39.01
N ASP A 157 -16.83 28.30 37.82
CA ASP A 157 -16.92 29.10 36.60
C ASP A 157 -15.99 28.53 35.54
N ALA A 158 -16.58 28.01 34.47
CA ALA A 158 -15.87 27.65 33.26
C ALA A 158 -15.71 28.89 32.38
N PRO A 159 -14.51 29.11 31.83
CA PRO A 159 -14.42 29.59 30.46
C PRO A 159 -13.85 28.49 29.57
N ALA A 160 -14.58 28.23 28.50
CA ALA A 160 -14.25 27.32 27.42
C ALA A 160 -12.83 27.58 26.89
N ILE A 161 -11.94 26.60 27.07
CA ILE A 161 -10.71 26.54 26.29
C ILE A 161 -11.13 26.20 24.86
N LYS A 162 -11.16 27.22 24.00
CA LYS A 162 -11.22 27.05 22.54
C LYS A 162 -9.97 26.29 22.11
N ASN A 163 -10.08 24.97 22.05
CA ASN A 163 -9.12 24.11 21.38
C ASN A 163 -9.24 24.30 19.86
N GLU A 164 -8.77 25.45 19.37
CA GLU A 164 -8.48 25.64 17.94
C GLU A 164 -6.97 25.78 17.75
N ALA A 165 -6.27 24.71 18.11
CA ALA A 165 -5.02 24.37 17.43
C ALA A 165 -5.28 23.09 16.61
N LEU A 166 -6.30 23.17 15.75
CA LEU A 166 -6.44 22.26 14.63
C LEU A 166 -5.14 22.35 13.83
N TRP A 167 -4.47 21.22 13.71
CA TRP A 167 -3.39 21.02 12.76
C TRP A 167 -3.75 21.62 11.39
N ARG A 168 -2.88 22.45 10.82
CA ARG A 168 -2.92 22.85 9.41
C ARG A 168 -1.65 22.36 8.72
N PRO A 169 -1.73 21.61 7.60
CA PRO A 169 -0.59 21.38 6.74
C PRO A 169 -0.32 22.62 5.86
N PHE A 170 0.95 22.71 5.43
CA PHE A 170 1.68 23.75 4.68
C PHE A 170 1.89 25.09 5.40
#